data_AF-A0A943ZI92-F1
#
_entry.id   AF-A0A943ZI92-F1
#
_cell.length_a   1.000
_cell.length_b   1.000
_cell.length_c   1.000
_cell.angle_alpha   90.00
_cell.angle_beta   90.00
_cell.angle_gamma   90.00
#
_symmetry.space_group_name_H-M   'P 1'
#
loop_
_entity.id
_entity.type
_entity.pdbx_description
1 polymer ?
#
loop_
_entity_poly.entity_id
_entity_poly.type
_entity_poly.pdbx_seq_one_letter_code
_entity_poly.pdbx_strand_id
1 'polypeptide(L)'
;MKANNDGKAAEFLARLYLRCKGYHIIAANVITGKGTNAGEIDIIARRRKLIIFAEVKKRRTIEKAAYAISARQKERIRRGAETFIARHPQYAGFQFRFDAVLIRFPFSVRHLENVW
;
A
#
# COMPACT_ATOMS: atom_id res chain seq x y z
N MET A 1 -19.84 0.13 -9.30
CA MET A 1 -18.81 -0.61 -8.54
C MET A 1 -19.30 -0.78 -7.10
N LYS A 2 -19.78 -1.97 -6.72
CA LYS A 2 -20.13 -2.23 -5.31
C LYS A 2 -18.83 -2.28 -4.51
N ALA A 3 -18.58 -1.27 -3.69
CA ALA A 3 -17.51 -1.33 -2.70
C ALA A 3 -17.85 -2.47 -1.74
N ASN A 4 -17.18 -3.61 -1.87
CA ASN A 4 -17.36 -4.74 -0.98
C ASN A 4 -16.95 -4.28 0.44
N ASN A 5 -17.86 -4.34 1.42
CA ASN A 5 -17.59 -3.88 2.81
C ASN A 5 -16.31 -4.51 3.39
N ASP A 6 -16.04 -5.74 2.96
CA ASP A 6 -14.82 -6.49 3.26
C ASP A 6 -13.52 -5.81 2.84
N GLY A 7 -13.52 -5.07 1.73
CA GLY A 7 -12.33 -4.35 1.24
C GLY A 7 -12.01 -3.15 2.14
N LYS A 8 -13.03 -2.38 2.51
CA LYS A 8 -12.89 -1.25 3.44
C LYS A 8 -12.42 -1.72 4.82
N ALA A 9 -12.97 -2.84 5.31
CA ALA A 9 -12.54 -3.42 6.58
C ALA A 9 -11.07 -3.88 6.53
N ALA A 10 -10.63 -4.51 5.44
CA ALA A 10 -9.24 -4.91 5.26
C ALA A 10 -8.29 -3.70 5.26
N GLU A 11 -8.65 -2.64 4.54
CA GLU A 11 -7.86 -1.41 4.49
C GLU A 11 -7.82 -0.69 5.84
N PHE A 12 -8.93 -0.68 6.58
CA PHE A 12 -8.97 -0.16 7.95
C PHE A 12 -8.02 -0.92 8.87
N LEU A 13 -8.07 -2.25 8.86
CA LEU A 13 -7.16 -3.10 9.66
C LEU A 13 -5.71 -2.91 9.25
N ALA A 14 -5.42 -2.78 7.95
CA ALA A 14 -4.07 -2.53 7.47
C ALA A 14 -3.51 -1.19 8.00
N ARG A 15 -4.31 -0.12 7.95
CA ARG A 15 -3.92 1.19 8.50
C ARG A 15 -3.72 1.13 10.01
N LEU A 16 -4.60 0.46 10.75
CA LEU A 16 -4.48 0.28 12.20
C LEU A 16 -3.19 -0.49 12.54
N TYR A 17 -2.94 -1.61 11.87
CA TYR A 17 -1.75 -2.43 12.06
C TYR A 17 -0.45 -1.66 11.78
N LEU A 18 -0.40 -0.89 10.69
CA LEU A 18 0.74 -0.05 10.36
C LEU A 18 0.98 1.05 11.42
N ARG A 19 -0.09 1.67 11.95
CA ARG A 19 0.00 2.61 13.07
C ARG A 19 0.60 1.96 14.31
N CYS A 20 0.14 0.76 14.67
CA CYS A 20 0.73 -0.02 15.77
C CYS A 20 2.20 -0.38 15.53
N LYS A 21 2.63 -0.57 14.27
CA LYS A 21 4.05 -0.74 13.88
C LYS A 21 4.86 0.58 13.86
N GLY A 22 4.29 1.69 14.32
CA GLY A 22 4.94 3.00 14.41
C GLY A 22 4.96 3.79 13.11
N TYR A 23 4.13 3.43 12.12
CA TYR A 23 3.98 4.22 10.90
C TYR A 23 2.92 5.32 11.08
N HIS A 24 3.23 6.50 10.56
CA HIS A 24 2.27 7.57 10.35
C HIS A 24 1.62 7.39 8.98
N ILE A 25 0.29 7.24 8.92
CA ILE A 25 -0.44 7.14 7.65
C ILE A 25 -0.53 8.53 7.03
N ILE A 26 0.11 8.72 5.87
CA ILE A 26 0.09 9.99 5.13
C ILE A 26 -1.17 10.09 4.29
N ALA A 27 -1.51 9.04 3.56
CA ALA A 27 -2.66 8.98 2.69
C ALA A 27 -3.12 7.54 2.48
N ALA A 28 -4.36 7.37 2.04
CA ALA A 28 -4.93 6.09 1.65
C ALA A 28 -5.84 6.25 0.43
N ASN A 29 -6.03 5.18 -0.34
CA ASN A 29 -6.80 5.17 -1.59
C ASN A 29 -6.37 6.28 -2.57
N VAL A 30 -5.07 6.40 -2.80
CA VAL A 30 -4.49 7.46 -3.64
C VAL A 30 -4.59 7.05 -5.10
N ILE A 31 -5.20 7.93 -5.90
CA ILE A 31 -5.23 7.80 -7.37
C ILE A 31 -4.52 9.00 -7.97
N THR A 32 -3.59 8.76 -8.89
CA THR A 32 -2.88 9.81 -9.63
C THR A 32 -3.11 9.66 -11.12
N GLY A 33 -3.30 10.77 -11.85
CA GLY A 33 -3.57 10.73 -13.28
C GLY A 33 -4.99 10.25 -13.65
N LYS A 34 -5.19 9.82 -14.90
CA LYS A 34 -6.48 9.39 -15.45
C LYS A 34 -6.32 8.18 -16.37
N GLY A 35 -7.40 7.40 -16.52
CA GLY A 35 -7.49 6.30 -17.48
C GLY A 35 -6.53 5.13 -17.20
N THR A 36 -6.07 4.48 -18.26
CA THR A 36 -5.14 3.33 -18.19
C THR A 36 -3.78 3.68 -17.60
N ASN A 37 -3.42 4.97 -17.60
CA ASN A 37 -2.17 5.47 -17.04
C ASN A 37 -2.26 5.92 -15.58
N ALA A 38 -3.43 5.79 -14.96
CA ALA A 38 -3.58 6.19 -13.56
C ALA A 38 -2.69 5.35 -12.63
N GLY A 39 -1.99 6.02 -11.73
CA GLY A 39 -1.35 5.40 -10.58
C GLY A 39 -2.38 5.14 -9.49
N GLU A 40 -2.15 4.08 -8.71
CA GLU A 40 -3.04 3.66 -7.64
C GLU A 40 -2.19 3.12 -6.50
N ILE A 41 -2.43 3.61 -5.28
CA ILE A 41 -1.75 3.19 -4.06
C ILE A 41 -2.77 3.09 -2.93
N ASP A 42 -2.88 1.92 -2.32
CA ASP A 42 -3.83 1.70 -1.22
C ASP A 42 -3.44 2.50 0.03
N ILE A 43 -2.17 2.44 0.45
CA ILE A 43 -1.68 3.14 1.64
C ILE A 43 -0.31 3.77 1.38
N ILE A 44 -0.16 5.04 1.74
CA ILE A 44 1.13 5.71 1.85
C ILE A 44 1.39 5.99 3.33
N ALA A 45 2.50 5.49 3.86
CA ALA A 45 2.84 5.67 5.26
C ALA A 45 4.31 5.97 5.48
N ARG A 46 4.63 6.63 6.59
CA ARG A 46 5.98 7.08 6.93
C ARG A 46 6.43 6.50 8.26
N ARG A 47 7.69 6.09 8.35
CA ARG A 47 8.36 5.81 9.62
C ARG A 47 9.79 6.32 9.55
N ARG A 48 10.13 7.32 10.39
CA ARG A 48 11.43 8.02 10.33
C ARG A 48 11.66 8.59 8.91
N LYS A 49 12.83 8.31 8.30
CA LYS A 49 13.20 8.69 6.92
C LYS A 49 12.81 7.65 5.86
N LEU A 50 11.80 6.82 6.14
CA LEU A 50 11.25 5.82 5.21
C LEU A 50 9.80 6.16 4.88
N ILE A 51 9.47 6.18 3.59
CA ILE A 51 8.11 6.19 3.06
C ILE A 51 7.83 4.81 2.45
N ILE A 52 6.69 4.24 2.79
CA ILE A 52 6.21 2.99 2.22
C ILE A 52 4.99 3.26 1.35
N PHE A 53 4.97 2.62 0.19
CA PHE A 53 3.82 2.54 -0.71
C PHE A 53 3.32 1.10 -0.62
N ALA A 54 2.23 0.92 0.12
CA ALA A 54 1.75 -0.40 0.49
C ALA A 54 0.45 -0.74 -0.26
N GLU A 55 0.41 -1.94 -0.83
CA GLU A 55 -0.79 -2.56 -1.39
C GLU A 55 -1.48 -3.43 -0.33
N VAL A 56 -2.80 -3.35 -0.20
CA VAL A 56 -3.59 -4.16 0.74
C VAL A 56 -4.26 -5.32 0.01
N LYS A 57 -4.01 -6.54 0.47
CA LYS A 57 -4.60 -7.76 -0.11
C LYS A 57 -5.37 -8.56 0.93
N LYS A 58 -6.69 -8.65 0.74
CA LYS A 58 -7.50 -9.67 1.41
C LYS A 58 -7.19 -11.05 0.80
N ARG A 59 -6.92 -12.06 1.64
CA ARG A 59 -6.62 -13.44 1.23
C ARG A 59 -7.31 -14.46 2.16
N ARG A 60 -7.60 -15.63 1.62
CA ARG A 60 -8.10 -16.79 2.37
C ARG A 60 -6.96 -17.55 3.06
N THR A 61 -5.78 -17.63 2.44
CA THR A 61 -4.56 -18.23 3.01
C THR A 61 -3.38 -17.26 2.90
N ILE A 62 -2.43 -17.36 3.84
CA ILE A 62 -1.24 -16.51 3.93
C ILE A 62 -0.01 -17.33 3.47
N GLU A 63 -0.05 -17.83 2.23
CA GLU A 63 1.06 -18.57 1.62
C GLU A 63 2.01 -17.67 0.82
N LYS A 64 3.33 -17.85 1.05
CA LYS A 64 4.43 -17.02 0.50
C LYS A 64 4.48 -16.91 -1.02
N ALA A 65 4.06 -17.94 -1.75
CA ALA A 65 4.12 -17.97 -3.22
C ALA A 65 3.02 -17.13 -3.90
N ALA A 66 1.90 -16.85 -3.21
CA ALA A 66 0.72 -16.19 -3.80
C ALA A 66 0.74 -14.64 -3.73
N TYR A 67 1.87 -14.05 -3.33
CA TYR A 67 1.98 -12.60 -3.08
C TYR A 67 2.62 -11.81 -4.20
N ALA A 68 2.91 -12.46 -5.33
CA ALA A 68 3.42 -11.77 -6.49
C ALA A 68 2.42 -10.69 -6.93
N ILE A 69 2.81 -9.43 -6.74
CA ILE A 69 2.09 -8.29 -7.28
C ILE A 69 2.32 -8.31 -8.79
N SER A 70 1.23 -8.31 -9.55
CA SER A 70 1.32 -8.40 -11.01
C SER A 70 2.14 -7.24 -11.58
N ALA A 71 2.82 -7.45 -12.71
CA ALA A 71 3.61 -6.38 -13.35
C ALA A 71 2.80 -5.10 -13.57
N ARG A 72 1.51 -5.23 -13.94
CA ARG A 72 0.60 -4.11 -14.10
C ARG A 72 0.33 -3.35 -12.79
N GLN A 73 0.19 -4.05 -11.67
CA GLN A 73 0.02 -3.42 -10.37
C GLN A 73 1.29 -2.71 -9.92
N LYS A 74 2.46 -3.36 -10.09
CA LYS A 74 3.76 -2.74 -9.81
C LYS A 74 3.92 -1.41 -10.55
N GLU A 75 3.57 -1.40 -11.82
CA GLU A 75 3.65 -0.21 -12.67
C GLU A 75 2.70 0.91 -12.20
N ARG A 76 1.45 0.59 -11.85
CA ARG A 76 0.49 1.58 -11.31
C ARG A 76 0.98 2.18 -9.99
N ILE A 77 1.47 1.33 -9.08
CA ILE A 77 1.98 1.76 -7.78
C ILE A 77 3.23 2.63 -7.98
N ARG A 78 4.13 2.25 -8.90
CA ARG A 78 5.32 3.02 -9.25
C ARG A 78 4.97 4.43 -9.75
N ARG A 79 4.05 4.55 -10.70
CA ARG A 79 3.58 5.86 -11.21
C ARG A 79 2.93 6.70 -10.13
N GLY A 80 2.13 6.05 -9.26
CA GLY A 80 1.55 6.67 -8.08
C GLY A 80 2.63 7.25 -7.17
N ALA A 81 3.67 6.47 -6.88
CA ALA A 81 4.77 6.84 -6.02
C ALA A 81 5.60 7.98 -6.62
N GLU A 82 5.97 7.88 -7.89
CA GLU A 82 6.70 8.93 -8.62
C GLU A 82 5.92 10.26 -8.60
N THR A 83 4.61 10.22 -8.89
CA THR A 83 3.75 11.41 -8.84
C THR A 83 3.65 11.97 -7.43
N PHE A 84 3.52 11.09 -6.42
CA PHE A 84 3.43 11.50 -5.02
C PHE A 84 4.72 12.20 -4.58
N ILE A 85 5.89 11.62 -4.84
CA ILE A 85 7.18 12.20 -4.45
C ILE A 85 7.46 13.52 -5.16
N ALA A 86 7.17 13.63 -6.45
CA ALA A 86 7.33 14.88 -7.19
C ALA A 86 6.50 16.03 -6.59
N ARG A 87 5.36 15.72 -5.96
CA ARG A 87 4.47 16.72 -5.32
C ARG A 87 4.82 17.01 -3.86
N HIS A 88 5.71 16.24 -3.25
CA HIS A 88 6.04 16.33 -1.83
C HIS A 88 7.56 16.50 -1.61
N PRO A 89 8.12 17.69 -1.94
CA PRO A 89 9.56 17.95 -1.81
C PRO A 89 10.08 17.82 -0.37
N GLN A 90 9.20 17.92 0.65
CA GLN A 90 9.56 17.66 2.05
C GLN A 90 10.05 16.22 2.31
N TYR A 91 9.78 15.28 1.40
CA TYR A 91 10.29 13.90 1.48
C TYR A 91 11.55 13.69 0.63
N ALA A 92 12.17 14.76 0.13
CA ALA A 92 13.47 14.67 -0.54
C ALA A 92 14.52 14.00 0.39
N GLY A 93 15.26 13.04 -0.13
CA GLY A 93 16.26 12.27 0.62
C GLY A 93 15.70 11.20 1.55
N PHE A 94 14.39 10.95 1.54
CA PHE A 94 13.81 9.79 2.23
C PHE A 94 14.04 8.52 1.41
N GLN A 95 14.14 7.38 2.08
CA GLN A 95 14.09 6.08 1.44
C GLN A 95 12.64 5.74 1.08
N PHE A 96 12.47 5.00 -0.02
CA PHE A 96 11.19 4.52 -0.50
C PHE A 96 11.18 3.01 -0.56
N ARG A 97 10.01 2.43 -0.29
CA ARG A 97 9.83 0.99 -0.32
C ARG A 97 8.43 0.62 -0.79
N PHE A 98 8.35 -0.46 -1.54
CA PHE A 98 7.08 -1.06 -1.95
C PHE A 98 6.74 -2.25 -1.05
N ASP A 99 5.66 -2.12 -0.32
CA ASP A 99 5.23 -3.08 0.70
C ASP A 99 3.89 -3.72 0.34
N ALA A 100 3.54 -4.80 1.02
CA ALA A 100 2.19 -5.36 0.96
C ALA A 100 1.67 -5.65 2.37
N VAL A 101 0.39 -5.37 2.61
CA VAL A 101 -0.31 -5.75 3.85
C VAL A 101 -1.38 -6.76 3.51
N LEU A 102 -1.21 -7.97 4.04
CA LEU A 102 -2.11 -9.08 3.83
C LEU A 102 -3.08 -9.17 4.99
N ILE A 103 -4.37 -9.29 4.66
CA ILE A 103 -5.44 -9.44 5.63
C ILE A 103 -6.14 -10.77 5.39
N ARG A 104 -6.16 -11.62 6.40
CA ARG A 104 -7.01 -12.80 6.47
C ARG A 104 -7.94 -12.63 7.66
N PHE A 105 -9.22 -12.49 7.38
CA PHE A 105 -10.24 -12.51 8.42
C PHE A 105 -10.33 -13.90 9.07
N PRO A 106 -10.64 -13.97 10.39
CA PRO A 106 -11.03 -12.84 11.24
C PRO A 106 -9.87 -12.01 11.85
N PHE A 107 -8.64 -12.52 12.00
CA PHE A 107 -7.65 -11.86 12.88
C PHE A 107 -6.20 -11.77 12.39
N SER A 108 -5.87 -12.26 11.19
CA SER A 108 -4.47 -12.33 10.77
C SER A 108 -4.10 -11.19 9.83
N VAL A 109 -3.12 -10.38 10.26
CA VAL A 109 -2.50 -9.33 9.46
C VAL A 109 -1.01 -9.62 9.31
N ARG A 110 -0.50 -9.57 8.08
CA ARG A 110 0.92 -9.74 7.78
C ARG A 110 1.42 -8.59 6.92
N HIS A 111 2.41 -7.87 7.41
CA HIS A 111 3.13 -6.86 6.63
C HIS A 111 4.36 -7.51 5.98
N LEU A 112 4.39 -7.51 4.66
CA LEU A 112 5.52 -7.92 3.82
C LEU A 112 6.27 -6.67 3.38
N GLU A 113 7.56 -6.66 3.66
CA GLU A 113 8.44 -5.53 3.40
C GLU A 113 9.29 -5.80 2.16
N ASN A 114 9.57 -4.79 1.32
CA ASN A 114 10.37 -4.92 0.08
C ASN A 114 9.82 -6.00 -0.86
N VAL A 115 8.54 -5.92 -1.22
CA VAL A 115 7.88 -6.97 -2.02
C VAL A 115 8.38 -6.95 -3.48
N TRP A 116 8.88 -5.81 -3.96
CA TRP A 116 9.66 -5.68 -5.19
C TRP A 116 10.41 -4.36 -5.26
#